data_AF-A0A7X0AQD3-F1
#
_entry.id   AF-A0A7X0AQD3-F1
#
_cell.length_a   1.000
_cell.length_b   1.000
_cell.length_c   1.000
_cell.angle_alpha   90.00
_cell.angle_beta   90.00
_cell.angle_gamma   90.00
#
_symmetry.space_group_name_H-M   'P 1'
#
loop_
_entity.id
_entity.type
_entity.pdbx_description
1 polymer ?
#
loop_
_entity_poly.entity_id
_entity_poly.type
_entity_poly.pdbx_seq_one_letter_code
_entity_poly.pdbx_strand_id
1 'polypeptide(L)'
;MKKMLVSFTLPVCLLLACCSSGKAEKKQDIAATEKQASARDADPGVVVMSTRPSDIPVGAANATLTQAAQFAWNQFIALNWPAVPQDGTNREKPSVLPFGTTGQPLIWQTYRSRVELFPWQDSLPPGATQDPGTGKVTFHYNATPQYYYKKKIQSCNQSPDPGVPPWINLDEISQIGLNFMFDGDASDDYPPTGNSVPKLIRFLAKGNSMYSEYINEHSYFNHGGTYFQDVTNFKNAVANDKPPADGSGFIEFPSDTVMVKSAWRLLTKAELASGRFYSAPVRFYEKKAGKICYNDEAGWGMVALHIVQRSPSTPHYFTFATFEQADNITNVFGNPIESTVGGATPNGSPTTPEISHTDYPNPVTTTAKGAFCNPSGNGHLFYKNSAPGLPQATDGHGGICVNNRRYPIPQQIVDVNKEAQQKIQVYDQANNVTNSPWPYYKLINVQFQPFSAADINDSNPNRLTSTYRQANIVVETNYTLQNFSGRLTNDDLSSDGQTTDFTATGTPFTNVLIANSAKMQFAHYNMGGCMGCHGNAQVGGTDFSFMLFEGPEIEPETPDFSQAALAARRKEYKF
;
A
#
# COMPACT_ATOMS: atom_id res chain seq x y z
N MET A 1 70.72 -64.18 21.31
CA MET A 1 71.53 -64.24 22.55
C MET A 1 71.44 -62.90 23.27
N LYS A 2 71.82 -62.86 24.56
CA LYS A 2 72.41 -61.73 25.34
C LYS A 2 72.72 -60.44 24.53
N LYS A 3 72.51 -59.20 25.02
CA LYS A 3 72.27 -58.72 26.40
C LYS A 3 71.92 -57.21 26.44
N MET A 4 71.14 -56.80 27.46
CA MET A 4 71.34 -55.67 28.40
C MET A 4 71.61 -54.22 27.90
N LEU A 5 70.81 -53.20 28.27
CA LEU A 5 70.70 -52.41 29.56
C LEU A 5 71.53 -51.09 29.45
N VAL A 6 71.28 -49.93 30.09
CA VAL A 6 70.73 -49.47 31.39
C VAL A 6 70.19 -48.02 31.16
N SER A 7 68.95 -47.62 31.45
CA SER A 7 68.31 -47.14 32.72
C SER A 7 68.90 -45.86 33.36
N PHE A 8 68.05 -44.91 33.79
CA PHE A 8 67.76 -44.61 35.22
C PHE A 8 66.72 -43.45 35.39
N THR A 9 65.53 -43.83 35.92
CA THR A 9 64.65 -43.23 36.97
C THR A 9 64.18 -41.75 36.95
N LEU A 10 62.88 -41.40 37.12
CA LEU A 10 61.86 -41.61 38.22
C LEU A 10 62.07 -40.69 39.46
N PRO A 11 61.03 -40.22 40.21
CA PRO A 11 59.75 -40.90 40.59
C PRO A 11 58.44 -40.17 40.19
N VAL A 12 57.31 -40.85 39.91
CA VAL A 12 56.27 -41.43 40.81
C VAL A 12 55.51 -40.44 41.70
N CYS A 13 54.22 -40.22 41.39
CA CYS A 13 53.13 -40.42 42.37
C CYS A 13 51.81 -40.75 41.66
N LEU A 14 51.05 -41.70 42.22
CA LEU A 14 49.71 -42.14 41.78
C LEU A 14 48.88 -42.43 43.06
N LEU A 15 47.62 -42.87 42.91
CA LEU A 15 46.58 -43.12 43.95
C LEU A 15 45.67 -41.90 44.20
N LEU A 16 44.35 -42.02 44.41
CA LEU A 16 43.49 -43.22 44.52
C LEU A 16 42.05 -42.89 44.05
N ALA A 17 41.27 -43.92 43.67
CA ALA A 17 39.92 -43.80 43.12
C ALA A 17 38.83 -44.25 44.12
N CYS A 18 37.57 -43.85 43.88
CA CYS A 18 36.41 -44.73 44.01
C CYS A 18 35.14 -44.16 43.33
N CYS A 19 34.28 -45.06 42.84
CA CYS A 19 33.02 -44.78 42.13
C CYS A 19 31.90 -44.32 43.12
N SER A 20 30.79 -43.66 42.76
CA SER A 20 29.97 -43.66 41.53
C SER A 20 29.03 -42.42 41.56
N SER A 21 28.03 -42.15 40.69
CA SER A 21 27.36 -42.89 39.59
C SER A 21 26.68 -41.89 38.61
N GLY A 22 25.89 -42.37 37.63
CA GLY A 22 24.89 -41.58 36.91
C GLY A 22 25.25 -41.19 35.47
N LYS A 23 24.41 -41.59 34.50
CA LYS A 23 24.47 -41.11 33.10
C LYS A 23 23.58 -39.87 32.96
N ALA A 24 24.07 -38.84 32.27
CA ALA A 24 23.25 -37.78 31.68
C ALA A 24 23.95 -37.25 30.41
N GLU A 25 23.15 -36.86 29.41
CA GLU A 25 23.63 -36.57 28.05
C GLU A 25 24.22 -35.16 27.91
N LYS A 26 25.16 -35.00 26.97
CA LYS A 26 25.71 -33.68 26.62
C LYS A 26 24.69 -32.88 25.81
N LYS A 27 24.18 -31.78 26.38
CA LYS A 27 23.71 -30.65 25.57
C LYS A 27 24.91 -30.01 24.85
N GLN A 28 24.77 -29.75 23.56
CA GLN A 28 25.61 -28.79 22.85
C GLN A 28 24.98 -27.41 22.97
N ASP A 29 25.72 -26.45 23.52
CA ASP A 29 25.25 -25.06 23.58
C ASP A 29 25.32 -24.40 22.20
N ILE A 30 24.16 -23.92 21.75
CA ILE A 30 24.02 -23.07 20.57
C ILE A 30 24.40 -21.64 20.99
N ALA A 31 25.71 -21.37 21.02
CA ALA A 31 26.28 -20.08 21.43
C ALA A 31 27.42 -19.64 20.49
N ALA A 32 27.19 -19.74 19.16
CA ALA A 32 28.20 -19.45 18.15
C ALA A 32 27.63 -18.85 16.84
N THR A 33 26.56 -18.04 16.91
CA THR A 33 25.94 -17.41 15.72
C THR A 33 25.62 -15.92 15.89
N GLU A 34 26.37 -15.20 16.74
CA GLU A 34 26.21 -13.72 16.93
C GLU A 34 27.46 -12.90 16.52
N LYS A 35 28.40 -13.49 15.77
CA LYS A 35 29.63 -12.79 15.32
C LYS A 35 29.90 -12.87 13.82
N GLN A 36 28.88 -12.57 13.02
CA GLN A 36 29.04 -12.10 11.63
C GLN A 36 28.18 -10.86 11.32
N ALA A 37 28.18 -9.87 12.22
CA ALA A 37 27.89 -8.49 11.84
C ALA A 37 29.12 -7.92 11.10
N SER A 38 29.27 -8.28 9.82
CA SER A 38 30.41 -7.93 8.97
C SER A 38 29.97 -6.92 7.90
N ALA A 39 30.63 -5.76 7.87
CA ALA A 39 30.43 -4.66 6.92
C ALA A 39 28.97 -4.15 6.81
N ARG A 40 28.66 -3.05 7.51
CA ARG A 40 27.55 -2.18 7.11
C ARG A 40 27.99 -1.46 5.85
N ASP A 41 27.46 -1.83 4.69
CA ASP A 41 27.64 -1.03 3.48
C ASP A 41 27.10 0.39 3.73
N ALA A 42 27.83 1.38 3.23
CA ALA A 42 27.37 2.75 3.26
C ALA A 42 26.13 2.87 2.36
N ASP A 43 25.10 3.55 2.87
CA ASP A 43 23.88 3.81 2.09
C ASP A 43 24.24 4.57 0.80
N PRO A 44 24.01 4.01 -0.40
CA PRO A 44 24.38 4.66 -1.66
C PRO A 44 23.48 5.86 -2.01
N GLY A 45 22.42 6.08 -1.22
CA GLY A 45 21.38 7.06 -1.49
C GLY A 45 20.43 6.59 -2.59
N VAL A 46 19.92 7.54 -3.39
CA VAL A 46 19.06 7.19 -4.52
C VAL A 46 19.88 6.68 -5.70
N VAL A 47 19.51 5.51 -6.20
CA VAL A 47 20.14 4.80 -7.33
C VAL A 47 19.10 4.48 -8.40
N VAL A 48 19.45 4.74 -9.67
CA VAL A 48 18.57 4.42 -10.80
C VAL A 48 18.87 3.02 -11.30
N MET A 49 18.17 2.03 -10.75
CA MET A 49 18.36 0.61 -11.05
C MET A 49 17.05 -0.17 -11.09
N SER A 50 17.04 -1.28 -11.82
CA SER A 50 15.87 -2.13 -12.03
C SER A 50 15.62 -3.15 -10.90
N THR A 51 16.60 -3.37 -10.02
CA THR A 51 16.46 -4.28 -8.87
C THR A 51 15.81 -3.56 -7.70
N ARG A 52 14.65 -4.03 -7.25
CA ARG A 52 13.98 -3.54 -6.04
C ARG A 52 14.82 -3.89 -4.80
N PRO A 53 15.05 -2.95 -3.86
CA PRO A 53 15.66 -3.27 -2.58
C PRO A 53 14.70 -4.10 -1.70
N SER A 54 15.20 -5.16 -1.06
CA SER A 54 14.41 -6.00 -0.15
C SER A 54 14.25 -5.39 1.25
N ASP A 55 15.15 -4.49 1.65
CA ASP A 55 15.18 -3.84 2.96
C ASP A 55 15.83 -2.45 2.93
N ILE A 56 15.63 -1.66 3.99
CA ILE A 56 16.40 -0.45 4.26
C ILE A 56 17.80 -0.88 4.74
N PRO A 57 18.93 -0.36 4.21
CA PRO A 57 20.27 -0.92 4.46
C PRO A 57 20.71 -1.05 5.93
N VAL A 58 20.22 -0.21 6.82
CA VAL A 58 20.50 -0.25 8.27
C VAL A 58 19.43 -0.97 9.11
N GLY A 59 18.40 -1.51 8.45
CA GLY A 59 17.16 -1.99 9.03
C GLY A 59 16.24 -0.86 9.48
N ALA A 60 14.94 -1.03 9.27
CA ALA A 60 13.92 -0.02 9.53
C ALA A 60 13.95 0.55 10.95
N ALA A 61 14.20 -0.30 11.96
CA ALA A 61 14.33 0.11 13.37
C ALA A 61 15.49 1.09 13.66
N ASN A 62 16.56 1.10 12.85
CA ASN A 62 17.72 2.00 13.02
C ASN A 62 17.77 3.13 11.97
N ALA A 63 16.86 3.13 10.99
CA ALA A 63 16.89 4.05 9.88
C ALA A 63 16.53 5.48 10.30
N THR A 64 17.11 6.45 9.59
CA THR A 64 16.59 7.83 9.56
C THR A 64 15.50 7.98 8.49
N LEU A 65 14.66 9.00 8.62
CA LEU A 65 13.65 9.33 7.61
C LEU A 65 14.28 9.51 6.20
N THR A 66 15.49 10.07 6.12
CA THR A 66 16.25 10.21 4.86
C THR A 66 16.54 8.84 4.22
N GLN A 67 17.02 7.87 5.00
CA GLN A 67 17.35 6.53 4.48
C GLN A 67 16.09 5.74 4.10
N ALA A 68 15.01 5.87 4.88
CA ALA A 68 13.72 5.29 4.54
C ALA A 68 13.14 5.90 3.24
N ALA A 69 13.37 7.20 3.01
CA ALA A 69 12.98 7.89 1.78
C ALA A 69 13.83 7.49 0.57
N GLN A 70 15.13 7.28 0.75
CA GLN A 70 16.04 6.77 -0.28
C GLN A 70 15.66 5.34 -0.68
N PHE A 71 15.37 4.47 0.30
CA PHE A 71 14.77 3.16 0.08
C PHE A 71 13.45 3.23 -0.72
N ALA A 72 12.52 4.10 -0.31
CA ALA A 72 11.25 4.28 -1.01
C ALA A 72 11.43 4.73 -2.47
N TRP A 73 12.35 5.64 -2.74
CA TRP A 73 12.68 6.05 -4.12
C TRP A 73 13.31 4.93 -4.94
N ASN A 74 14.19 4.13 -4.33
CA ASN A 74 14.81 2.97 -4.97
C ASN A 74 13.76 1.88 -5.28
N GLN A 75 12.76 1.68 -4.40
CA GLN A 75 11.57 0.87 -4.72
C GLN A 75 10.77 1.47 -5.89
N PHE A 76 10.46 2.77 -5.85
CA PHE A 76 9.66 3.44 -6.87
C PHE A 76 10.30 3.33 -8.26
N ILE A 77 11.62 3.54 -8.37
CA ILE A 77 12.35 3.43 -9.63
C ILE A 77 12.33 2.00 -10.16
N ALA A 78 12.65 1.02 -9.31
CA ALA A 78 12.64 -0.39 -9.73
C ALA A 78 11.24 -0.85 -10.16
N LEU A 79 10.20 -0.52 -9.38
CA LEU A 79 8.81 -0.90 -9.68
C LEU A 79 8.25 -0.21 -10.93
N ASN A 80 8.69 1.02 -11.22
CA ASN A 80 8.32 1.76 -12.42
C ASN A 80 9.31 1.56 -13.58
N TRP A 81 10.20 0.56 -13.50
CA TRP A 81 11.02 0.13 -14.63
C TRP A 81 10.14 -0.53 -15.71
N PRO A 82 10.41 -0.35 -17.01
CA PRO A 82 9.68 -1.07 -18.06
C PRO A 82 9.83 -2.59 -17.89
N ALA A 83 8.72 -3.34 -17.90
CA ALA A 83 8.76 -4.79 -17.90
C ALA A 83 9.19 -5.33 -19.28
N VAL A 84 9.73 -6.54 -19.33
CA VAL A 84 9.89 -7.28 -20.59
C VAL A 84 8.52 -7.53 -21.25
N PRO A 85 8.47 -7.83 -22.57
CA PRO A 85 7.22 -8.22 -23.23
C PRO A 85 6.48 -9.34 -22.49
N GLN A 86 5.18 -9.14 -22.26
CA GLN A 86 4.37 -10.04 -21.45
C GLN A 86 3.64 -11.06 -22.34
N ASP A 87 4.13 -12.29 -22.31
CA ASP A 87 3.66 -13.46 -23.08
C ASP A 87 2.92 -14.51 -22.22
N GLY A 88 2.74 -14.23 -20.92
CA GLY A 88 2.24 -15.19 -19.94
C GLY A 88 3.31 -15.91 -19.13
N THR A 89 4.60 -15.58 -19.30
CA THR A 89 5.72 -16.26 -18.60
C THR A 89 6.67 -15.32 -17.82
N ASN A 90 6.41 -14.01 -17.86
CA ASN A 90 7.42 -12.98 -17.54
C ASN A 90 6.95 -11.81 -16.66
N ARG A 91 5.98 -12.02 -15.74
CA ARG A 91 5.61 -10.97 -14.77
C ARG A 91 6.83 -10.62 -13.89
N GLU A 92 6.88 -9.36 -13.46
CA GLU A 92 7.91 -8.74 -12.62
C GLU A 92 9.33 -8.64 -13.18
N LYS A 93 9.58 -9.11 -14.40
CA LYS A 93 10.93 -9.11 -14.98
C LYS A 93 11.27 -7.75 -15.63
N PRO A 94 12.36 -7.08 -15.22
CA PRO A 94 12.80 -5.82 -15.83
C PRO A 94 13.25 -6.02 -17.27
N SER A 95 12.87 -5.07 -18.13
CA SER A 95 13.39 -4.95 -19.48
C SER A 95 14.81 -4.42 -19.51
N VAL A 96 15.53 -4.72 -20.60
CA VAL A 96 16.79 -4.07 -20.98
C VAL A 96 16.59 -2.63 -21.49
N LEU A 97 15.33 -2.21 -21.71
CA LEU A 97 15.00 -0.82 -22.03
C LEU A 97 15.37 0.10 -20.84
N PRO A 98 15.88 1.32 -21.10
CA PRO A 98 16.17 2.27 -20.04
C PRO A 98 14.95 2.65 -19.21
N PHE A 99 15.16 2.99 -17.94
CA PHE A 99 14.17 3.69 -17.12
C PHE A 99 13.62 4.93 -17.86
N GLY A 100 12.36 5.28 -17.63
CA GLY A 100 11.70 6.37 -18.37
C GLY A 100 11.19 6.02 -19.78
N THR A 101 11.54 4.86 -20.34
CA THR A 101 10.95 4.39 -21.60
C THR A 101 9.45 4.06 -21.42
N THR A 102 8.60 4.57 -22.30
CA THR A 102 7.14 4.33 -22.28
C THR A 102 6.71 3.31 -23.35
N GLY A 103 5.45 2.86 -23.30
CA GLY A 103 4.86 1.95 -24.29
C GLY A 103 4.97 0.44 -23.97
N GLN A 104 5.62 0.07 -22.87
CA GLN A 104 5.51 -1.26 -22.25
C GLN A 104 4.85 -1.12 -20.86
N PRO A 105 4.22 -2.18 -20.31
CA PRO A 105 3.82 -2.21 -18.91
C PRO A 105 5.03 -2.01 -18.00
N LEU A 106 4.84 -1.45 -16.81
CA LEU A 106 5.89 -1.38 -15.77
C LEU A 106 5.88 -2.64 -14.90
N ILE A 107 6.97 -2.90 -14.17
CA ILE A 107 7.10 -4.08 -13.28
C ILE A 107 5.88 -4.21 -12.35
N TRP A 108 5.51 -3.17 -11.60
CA TRP A 108 4.35 -3.25 -10.69
C TRP A 108 3.02 -3.45 -11.43
N GLN A 109 2.89 -2.99 -12.68
CA GLN A 109 1.66 -3.18 -13.45
C GLN A 109 1.45 -4.65 -13.82
N THR A 110 2.54 -5.40 -13.94
CA THR A 110 2.50 -6.85 -14.15
C THR A 110 2.13 -7.63 -12.88
N TYR A 111 2.00 -7.00 -11.71
CA TYR A 111 1.48 -7.64 -10.51
C TYR A 111 0.02 -8.07 -10.68
N ARG A 112 -0.45 -9.01 -9.85
CA ARG A 112 -1.85 -9.46 -9.90
C ARG A 112 -2.76 -8.44 -9.22
N SER A 113 -3.76 -7.98 -9.97
CA SER A 113 -4.84 -7.10 -9.50
C SER A 113 -5.69 -7.83 -8.46
N ARG A 114 -6.44 -7.10 -7.62
CA ARG A 114 -7.29 -7.69 -6.56
C ARG A 114 -8.17 -8.85 -7.06
N VAL A 115 -8.92 -8.67 -8.15
CA VAL A 115 -9.74 -9.73 -8.79
C VAL A 115 -8.92 -10.89 -9.42
N GLU A 116 -7.61 -10.74 -9.64
CA GLU A 116 -6.72 -11.84 -10.07
C GLU A 116 -6.13 -12.64 -8.90
N LEU A 117 -6.12 -12.05 -7.70
CA LEU A 117 -5.71 -12.66 -6.44
C LEU A 117 -6.89 -13.34 -5.75
N PHE A 118 -8.06 -12.69 -5.79
CA PHE A 118 -9.30 -13.08 -5.15
C PHE A 118 -10.44 -13.07 -6.19
N PRO A 119 -10.47 -14.02 -7.14
CA PRO A 119 -11.56 -14.12 -8.12
C PRO A 119 -12.87 -14.55 -7.44
N TRP A 120 -14.00 -14.42 -8.15
CA TRP A 120 -15.28 -14.93 -7.66
C TRP A 120 -15.20 -16.42 -7.28
N GLN A 121 -15.79 -16.77 -6.13
CA GLN A 121 -15.58 -18.00 -5.34
C GLN A 121 -15.55 -19.33 -6.11
N ASP A 122 -16.32 -19.46 -7.19
CA ASP A 122 -16.38 -20.68 -8.03
C ASP A 122 -15.24 -20.77 -9.07
N SER A 123 -14.33 -19.79 -9.11
CA SER A 123 -13.22 -19.69 -10.05
C SER A 123 -11.88 -19.89 -9.34
N LEU A 124 -10.99 -20.65 -9.97
CA LEU A 124 -9.58 -20.63 -9.57
C LEU A 124 -8.92 -19.31 -10.05
N PRO A 125 -7.84 -18.84 -9.39
CA PRO A 125 -7.06 -17.69 -9.85
C PRO A 125 -6.65 -17.83 -11.33
N PRO A 126 -6.66 -16.74 -12.12
CA PRO A 126 -6.30 -16.76 -13.54
C PRO A 126 -5.06 -17.58 -13.88
N GLY A 127 -5.16 -18.41 -14.92
CA GLY A 127 -4.10 -19.32 -15.35
C GLY A 127 -3.94 -20.59 -14.52
N ALA A 128 -4.60 -20.76 -13.37
CA ALA A 128 -4.52 -21.99 -12.58
C ALA A 128 -5.13 -23.19 -13.33
N THR A 129 -4.54 -24.37 -13.14
CA THR A 129 -4.98 -25.64 -13.75
C THR A 129 -5.21 -26.68 -12.66
N GLN A 130 -6.28 -27.47 -12.78
CA GLN A 130 -6.56 -28.59 -11.87
C GLN A 130 -6.35 -29.92 -12.58
N ASP A 131 -5.56 -30.80 -11.97
CA ASP A 131 -5.37 -32.17 -12.45
C ASP A 131 -6.64 -33.02 -12.22
N PRO A 132 -7.27 -33.59 -13.27
CA PRO A 132 -8.55 -34.30 -13.12
C PRO A 132 -8.48 -35.63 -12.35
N GLY A 133 -7.30 -36.23 -12.18
CA GLY A 133 -7.13 -37.51 -11.49
C GLY A 133 -6.81 -37.38 -10.01
N THR A 134 -6.16 -36.29 -9.62
CA THR A 134 -5.70 -36.03 -8.24
C THR A 134 -6.40 -34.85 -7.58
N GLY A 135 -7.10 -34.01 -8.34
CA GLY A 135 -7.68 -32.75 -7.86
C GLY A 135 -6.65 -31.66 -7.53
N LYS A 136 -5.35 -31.91 -7.74
CA LYS A 136 -4.27 -30.98 -7.42
C LYS A 136 -4.37 -29.72 -8.29
N VAL A 137 -4.39 -28.56 -7.66
CA VAL A 137 -4.30 -27.26 -8.34
C VAL A 137 -2.83 -26.88 -8.53
N THR A 138 -2.50 -26.39 -9.73
CA THR A 138 -1.22 -25.75 -10.04
C THR A 138 -1.50 -24.30 -10.43
N PHE A 139 -0.90 -23.36 -9.72
CA PHE A 139 -1.10 -21.92 -9.96
C PHE A 139 0.00 -21.39 -10.89
N HIS A 140 -0.39 -20.61 -11.89
CA HIS A 140 0.53 -20.06 -12.89
C HIS A 140 0.59 -18.54 -12.78
N TYR A 141 1.37 -18.04 -11.81
CA TYR A 141 1.42 -16.60 -11.48
C TYR A 141 1.53 -15.71 -12.72
N ASN A 142 2.46 -16.06 -13.62
CA ASN A 142 2.83 -15.30 -14.82
C ASN A 142 1.75 -15.16 -15.90
N ALA A 143 0.63 -15.89 -15.84
CA ALA A 143 -0.43 -15.85 -16.85
C ALA A 143 -0.88 -14.42 -17.18
N THR A 144 -1.35 -14.17 -18.41
CA THR A 144 -1.91 -12.86 -18.82
C THR A 144 -3.12 -12.46 -17.95
N PRO A 145 -3.39 -11.16 -17.76
CA PRO A 145 -4.45 -10.73 -16.85
C PRO A 145 -5.84 -11.20 -17.29
N GLN A 146 -6.66 -11.63 -16.33
CA GLN A 146 -8.07 -12.01 -16.55
C GLN A 146 -8.88 -11.62 -15.31
N TYR A 147 -10.05 -11.02 -15.51
CA TYR A 147 -10.83 -10.41 -14.42
C TYR A 147 -12.15 -11.16 -14.22
N TYR A 148 -12.15 -12.09 -13.26
CA TYR A 148 -13.22 -13.05 -13.00
C TYR A 148 -14.15 -12.61 -11.85
N TYR A 149 -15.07 -11.72 -12.17
CA TYR A 149 -16.22 -11.38 -11.33
C TYR A 149 -17.33 -12.42 -11.43
N LYS A 150 -18.32 -12.34 -10.53
CA LYS A 150 -19.49 -13.24 -10.47
C LYS A 150 -20.30 -13.34 -11.76
N LYS A 151 -20.24 -12.30 -12.61
CA LYS A 151 -20.88 -12.26 -13.93
C LYS A 151 -19.87 -11.77 -14.96
N LYS A 152 -19.83 -12.37 -16.15
CA LYS A 152 -19.01 -11.84 -17.26
C LYS A 152 -19.49 -10.43 -17.63
N ILE A 153 -18.65 -9.44 -17.35
CA ILE A 153 -18.87 -8.05 -17.73
C ILE A 153 -18.58 -7.88 -19.24
N GLN A 154 -19.44 -7.14 -19.94
CA GLN A 154 -19.34 -6.92 -21.39
C GLN A 154 -18.80 -5.52 -21.69
N SER A 155 -18.28 -5.30 -22.90
CA SER A 155 -17.88 -3.97 -23.37
C SER A 155 -19.07 -3.01 -23.38
N CYS A 156 -18.90 -1.81 -22.83
CA CYS A 156 -19.86 -0.73 -22.84
C CYS A 156 -20.19 -0.22 -24.25
N ASN A 157 -19.34 -0.49 -25.23
CA ASN A 157 -19.47 -0.01 -26.61
C ASN A 157 -19.67 -1.16 -27.61
N GLN A 158 -19.98 -2.37 -27.12
CA GLN A 158 -20.13 -3.60 -27.91
C GLN A 158 -18.91 -3.96 -28.78
N SER A 159 -17.74 -3.41 -28.42
CA SER A 159 -16.47 -3.77 -29.07
C SER A 159 -16.17 -5.25 -28.86
N PRO A 160 -15.51 -5.93 -29.82
CA PRO A 160 -15.01 -7.28 -29.62
C PRO A 160 -14.13 -7.35 -28.37
N ASP A 161 -14.22 -8.47 -27.64
CA ASP A 161 -13.36 -8.76 -26.49
C ASP A 161 -11.88 -8.72 -26.96
N PRO A 162 -10.99 -7.87 -26.40
CA PRO A 162 -9.63 -7.70 -26.91
C PRO A 162 -8.72 -8.92 -26.69
N GLY A 163 -9.23 -9.98 -26.06
CA GLY A 163 -8.51 -11.24 -25.80
C GLY A 163 -7.60 -11.16 -24.60
N VAL A 164 -6.83 -10.07 -24.45
CA VAL A 164 -6.09 -9.71 -23.24
C VAL A 164 -6.54 -8.31 -22.79
N PRO A 165 -7.03 -8.14 -21.55
CA PRO A 165 -7.44 -6.84 -21.03
C PRO A 165 -6.22 -5.95 -20.70
N PRO A 166 -6.39 -4.62 -20.61
CA PRO A 166 -5.38 -3.72 -20.09
C PRO A 166 -4.89 -4.11 -18.70
N TRP A 167 -3.58 -3.98 -18.43
CA TRP A 167 -2.97 -4.34 -17.14
C TRP A 167 -3.44 -3.48 -15.96
N ILE A 168 -3.94 -2.27 -16.23
CA ILE A 168 -4.48 -1.33 -15.24
C ILE A 168 -6.00 -1.54 -15.16
N ASN A 169 -6.44 -2.32 -14.18
CA ASN A 169 -7.86 -2.58 -13.91
C ASN A 169 -8.37 -1.61 -12.84
N LEU A 170 -9.11 -0.58 -13.24
CA LEU A 170 -9.70 0.42 -12.35
C LEU A 170 -11.09 -0.06 -11.89
N ASP A 171 -11.07 -1.05 -11.00
CA ASP A 171 -12.23 -1.70 -10.37
C ASP A 171 -12.76 -0.95 -9.13
N GLU A 172 -12.03 0.04 -8.62
CA GLU A 172 -12.45 0.90 -7.51
C GLU A 172 -12.68 2.35 -7.98
N ILE A 173 -13.69 3.02 -7.43
CA ILE A 173 -13.95 4.47 -7.59
C ILE A 173 -14.00 5.22 -6.25
N SER A 174 -14.07 4.51 -5.13
CA SER A 174 -14.08 5.09 -3.78
C SER A 174 -12.75 4.87 -3.04
N GLN A 175 -12.41 5.80 -2.15
CA GLN A 175 -11.34 5.61 -1.17
C GLN A 175 -11.92 4.83 0.02
N ILE A 176 -11.84 3.50 -0.03
CA ILE A 176 -12.36 2.54 0.98
C ILE A 176 -13.81 2.84 1.44
N GLY A 177 -14.69 3.20 0.49
CA GLY A 177 -16.08 3.54 0.78
C GLY A 177 -16.31 4.86 1.53
N LEU A 178 -15.28 5.66 1.83
CA LEU A 178 -15.39 6.89 2.61
C LEU A 178 -15.64 8.15 1.76
N ASN A 179 -15.06 8.25 0.56
CA ASN A 179 -15.32 9.33 -0.41
C ASN A 179 -14.99 8.93 -1.85
N PHE A 180 -15.52 9.70 -2.80
CA PHE A 180 -15.13 9.69 -4.22
C PHE A 180 -14.32 10.94 -4.56
N MET A 181 -13.40 10.80 -5.52
CA MET A 181 -12.51 11.86 -5.98
C MET A 181 -12.82 12.28 -7.41
N PHE A 182 -12.71 13.57 -7.69
CA PHE A 182 -12.98 14.16 -8.99
C PHE A 182 -11.91 15.19 -9.36
N ASP A 183 -11.61 15.32 -10.66
CA ASP A 183 -10.55 16.23 -11.14
C ASP A 183 -10.94 17.72 -11.10
N GLY A 184 -12.23 18.04 -11.19
CA GLY A 184 -12.73 19.42 -11.18
C GLY A 184 -12.67 20.12 -12.53
N ASP A 185 -12.28 19.44 -13.60
CA ASP A 185 -12.39 20.01 -14.94
C ASP A 185 -13.72 19.61 -15.58
N ALA A 186 -14.35 20.58 -16.23
CA ALA A 186 -15.57 20.44 -17.00
C ALA A 186 -15.38 20.87 -18.46
N SER A 187 -14.13 21.06 -18.89
CA SER A 187 -13.78 21.39 -20.27
C SER A 187 -14.08 20.24 -21.24
N ASP A 188 -14.31 20.58 -22.50
CA ASP A 188 -14.34 19.61 -23.61
C ASP A 188 -12.93 19.26 -24.11
N ASP A 189 -11.85 19.63 -23.38
CA ASP A 189 -10.48 19.30 -23.81
C ASP A 189 -10.08 17.84 -23.56
N TYR A 190 -10.94 17.03 -22.97
CA TYR A 190 -10.72 15.59 -22.86
C TYR A 190 -10.75 14.87 -24.23
N PRO A 191 -10.05 13.74 -24.37
CA PRO A 191 -10.36 12.74 -25.38
C PRO A 191 -11.80 12.22 -25.22
N PRO A 192 -12.48 11.76 -26.29
CA PRO A 192 -13.75 11.05 -26.17
C PRO A 192 -13.61 9.84 -25.25
N THR A 193 -14.44 9.76 -24.21
CA THR A 193 -14.29 8.81 -23.10
C THR A 193 -15.64 8.31 -22.60
N GLY A 194 -15.67 7.09 -22.09
CA GLY A 194 -16.75 6.54 -21.30
C GLY A 194 -16.74 6.95 -19.83
N ASN A 195 -15.73 7.68 -19.33
CA ASN A 195 -15.64 8.07 -17.92
C ASN A 195 -16.80 9.01 -17.55
N SER A 196 -17.65 8.56 -16.63
CA SER A 196 -18.77 9.32 -16.07
C SER A 196 -18.41 10.76 -15.67
N VAL A 197 -19.39 11.66 -15.73
CA VAL A 197 -19.26 13.08 -15.41
C VAL A 197 -19.94 13.37 -14.05
N PRO A 198 -19.33 14.14 -13.12
CA PRO A 198 -17.98 14.74 -13.19
C PRO A 198 -16.88 13.67 -13.26
N LYS A 199 -15.75 14.00 -13.91
CA LYS A 199 -14.70 13.03 -14.20
C LYS A 199 -14.07 12.50 -12.91
N LEU A 200 -14.13 11.18 -12.74
CA LEU A 200 -13.64 10.49 -11.55
C LEU A 200 -12.15 10.18 -11.63
N ILE A 201 -11.49 10.36 -10.49
CA ILE A 201 -10.27 9.61 -10.17
C ILE A 201 -10.70 8.20 -9.74
N ARG A 202 -9.99 7.19 -10.23
CA ARG A 202 -10.26 5.77 -9.97
C ARG A 202 -9.04 5.07 -9.42
N PHE A 203 -9.27 3.95 -8.75
CA PHE A 203 -8.25 3.25 -7.98
C PHE A 203 -8.16 1.78 -8.41
N LEU A 204 -7.05 1.17 -8.02
CA LEU A 204 -6.83 -0.27 -8.09
C LEU A 204 -5.86 -0.68 -6.99
N ALA A 205 -5.90 -1.95 -6.60
CA ALA A 205 -4.87 -2.58 -5.76
C ALA A 205 -4.26 -3.82 -6.44
N LYS A 206 -2.97 -4.08 -6.21
CA LYS A 206 -2.23 -5.27 -6.69
C LYS A 206 -1.30 -5.85 -5.63
N GLY A 207 -0.99 -7.14 -5.77
CA GLY A 207 0.03 -7.86 -5.01
C GLY A 207 1.02 -8.61 -5.92
N ASN A 208 2.29 -8.66 -5.49
CA ASN A 208 3.36 -9.34 -6.21
C ASN A 208 3.32 -10.88 -6.10
N SER A 209 4.33 -11.57 -6.64
CA SER A 209 4.43 -13.03 -6.62
C SER A 209 4.43 -13.58 -5.20
N MET A 210 5.22 -12.99 -4.29
CA MET A 210 5.26 -13.39 -2.87
C MET A 210 3.89 -13.28 -2.18
N TYR A 211 3.11 -12.22 -2.49
CA TYR A 211 1.72 -12.12 -2.02
C TYR A 211 0.86 -13.24 -2.63
N SER A 212 0.90 -13.40 -3.96
CA SER A 212 0.05 -14.38 -4.66
C SER A 212 0.37 -15.82 -4.30
N GLU A 213 1.64 -16.17 -4.10
CA GLU A 213 2.10 -17.50 -3.73
C GLU A 213 1.60 -17.84 -2.32
N TYR A 214 1.79 -16.96 -1.35
CA TYR A 214 1.26 -17.13 0.01
C TYR A 214 -0.27 -17.35 0.03
N ILE A 215 -1.03 -16.52 -0.69
CA ILE A 215 -2.49 -16.66 -0.82
C ILE A 215 -2.90 -18.00 -1.45
N ASN A 216 -2.17 -18.45 -2.47
CA ASN A 216 -2.49 -19.67 -3.22
C ASN A 216 -2.13 -20.94 -2.42
N GLU A 217 -0.95 -20.98 -1.80
CA GLU A 217 -0.48 -22.12 -1.01
C GLU A 217 -1.40 -22.44 0.18
N HIS A 218 -1.94 -21.41 0.83
CA HIS A 218 -2.89 -21.56 1.94
C HIS A 218 -4.36 -21.64 1.49
N SER A 219 -4.64 -21.56 0.18
CA SER A 219 -5.99 -21.50 -0.40
C SER A 219 -6.87 -20.34 0.13
N TYR A 220 -6.25 -19.21 0.49
CA TYR A 220 -6.94 -18.03 1.01
C TYR A 220 -7.65 -17.19 -0.07
N PHE A 221 -7.39 -17.43 -1.36
CA PHE A 221 -7.99 -16.69 -2.49
C PHE A 221 -9.53 -16.69 -2.49
N ASN A 222 -10.15 -17.68 -1.82
CA ASN A 222 -11.59 -17.76 -1.61
C ASN A 222 -11.98 -17.95 -0.12
N HIS A 223 -11.13 -17.45 0.79
CA HIS A 223 -11.22 -17.67 2.25
C HIS A 223 -11.28 -19.16 2.65
N GLY A 224 -10.69 -20.02 1.83
CA GLY A 224 -10.53 -21.45 2.09
C GLY A 224 -9.36 -21.77 3.01
N GLY A 225 -8.97 -23.06 3.01
CA GLY A 225 -7.88 -23.56 3.84
C GLY A 225 -8.15 -23.33 5.33
N THR A 226 -7.16 -22.74 6.02
CA THR A 226 -7.22 -22.42 7.45
C THR A 226 -7.61 -20.97 7.76
N TYR A 227 -7.99 -20.16 6.75
CA TYR A 227 -8.20 -18.70 6.87
C TYR A 227 -8.94 -18.26 8.14
N PHE A 228 -10.16 -18.78 8.36
CA PHE A 228 -10.97 -18.41 9.53
C PHE A 228 -10.38 -18.89 10.85
N GLN A 229 -9.64 -20.01 10.85
CA GLN A 229 -8.94 -20.51 12.03
C GLN A 229 -7.78 -19.58 12.39
N ASP A 230 -6.99 -19.15 11.41
CA ASP A 230 -5.80 -18.33 11.63
C ASP A 230 -6.16 -16.89 12.02
N VAL A 231 -7.22 -16.32 11.42
CA VAL A 231 -7.86 -15.07 11.88
C VAL A 231 -8.33 -15.19 13.34
N THR A 232 -8.96 -16.32 13.70
CA THR A 232 -9.46 -16.56 15.07
C THR A 232 -8.30 -16.73 16.06
N ASN A 233 -7.25 -17.45 15.67
CA ASN A 233 -6.04 -17.62 16.46
C ASN A 233 -5.39 -16.26 16.77
N PHE A 234 -5.25 -15.39 15.76
CA PHE A 234 -4.69 -14.05 15.95
C PHE A 234 -5.54 -13.22 16.91
N LYS A 235 -6.87 -13.15 16.70
CA LYS A 235 -7.78 -12.41 17.59
C LYS A 235 -7.73 -12.91 19.03
N ASN A 236 -7.63 -14.23 19.24
CA ASN A 236 -7.46 -14.82 20.56
C ASN A 236 -6.12 -14.42 21.20
N ALA A 237 -5.02 -14.40 20.44
CA ALA A 237 -3.72 -13.96 20.94
C ALA A 237 -3.69 -12.49 21.32
N VAL A 238 -4.32 -11.61 20.52
CA VAL A 238 -4.49 -10.18 20.85
C VAL A 238 -5.31 -10.03 22.13
N ALA A 239 -6.43 -10.73 22.26
CA ALA A 239 -7.28 -10.68 23.45
C ALA A 239 -6.60 -11.17 24.75
N ASN A 240 -5.52 -11.95 24.63
CA ASN A 240 -4.74 -12.45 25.76
C ASN A 240 -3.33 -11.80 25.88
N ASP A 241 -3.04 -10.77 25.07
CA ASP A 241 -1.73 -10.13 24.88
C ASP A 241 -0.56 -11.12 24.80
N LYS A 242 -0.72 -12.18 24.00
CA LYS A 242 0.21 -13.31 23.95
C LYS A 242 0.46 -13.83 22.53
N PRO A 243 1.47 -13.31 21.81
CA PRO A 243 1.88 -13.88 20.53
C PRO A 243 2.41 -15.32 20.69
N PRO A 244 2.29 -16.17 19.66
CA PRO A 244 2.84 -17.51 19.63
C PRO A 244 4.37 -17.42 19.55
N ALA A 245 5.06 -18.40 20.15
CA ALA A 245 6.52 -18.38 20.23
C ALA A 245 7.22 -18.63 18.88
N ASP A 246 6.50 -19.15 17.88
CA ASP A 246 7.01 -19.59 16.58
C ASP A 246 6.29 -18.95 15.37
N GLY A 247 5.37 -18.01 15.60
CA GLY A 247 4.54 -17.39 14.54
C GLY A 247 3.49 -18.32 13.91
N SER A 248 3.38 -19.58 14.35
CA SER A 248 2.54 -20.57 13.67
C SER A 248 1.04 -20.37 13.91
N GLY A 249 0.24 -20.71 12.90
CA GLY A 249 -1.23 -20.66 12.97
C GLY A 249 -1.83 -19.25 12.90
N PHE A 250 -1.08 -18.27 12.37
CA PHE A 250 -1.56 -16.93 12.01
C PHE A 250 -1.41 -16.68 10.51
N ILE A 251 -2.18 -15.71 10.02
CA ILE A 251 -1.88 -15.05 8.74
C ILE A 251 -0.70 -14.10 9.01
N GLU A 252 0.41 -14.36 8.34
CA GLU A 252 1.63 -13.58 8.43
C GLU A 252 2.38 -13.69 7.09
N PHE A 253 2.39 -12.62 6.30
CA PHE A 253 2.99 -12.62 4.96
C PHE A 253 4.52 -12.74 5.04
N PRO A 254 5.19 -13.34 4.04
CA PRO A 254 6.64 -13.42 4.01
C PRO A 254 7.32 -12.05 3.80
N SER A 255 8.63 -12.00 4.03
CA SER A 255 9.44 -10.90 3.50
C SER A 255 9.37 -10.85 1.97
N ASP A 256 9.61 -9.67 1.39
CA ASP A 256 9.45 -9.39 -0.05
C ASP A 256 8.02 -9.46 -0.59
N THR A 257 7.00 -9.64 0.27
CA THR A 257 5.62 -9.30 -0.07
C THR A 257 5.50 -7.80 -0.33
N VAL A 258 5.01 -7.45 -1.52
CA VAL A 258 4.72 -6.09 -1.95
C VAL A 258 3.26 -5.98 -2.37
N MET A 259 2.57 -4.99 -1.80
CA MET A 259 1.26 -4.53 -2.24
C MET A 259 1.40 -3.11 -2.80
N VAL A 260 0.64 -2.79 -3.85
CA VAL A 260 0.56 -1.44 -4.41
C VAL A 260 -0.89 -1.01 -4.53
N LYS A 261 -1.17 0.26 -4.25
CA LYS A 261 -2.46 0.91 -4.56
C LYS A 261 -2.17 2.12 -5.44
N SER A 262 -2.92 2.31 -6.51
CA SER A 262 -2.64 3.35 -7.50
C SER A 262 -3.90 4.11 -7.88
N ALA A 263 -3.78 5.43 -8.05
CA ALA A 263 -4.86 6.30 -8.46
C ALA A 263 -4.62 6.88 -9.85
N TRP A 264 -5.67 6.94 -10.66
CA TRP A 264 -5.64 7.31 -12.06
C TRP A 264 -6.78 8.28 -12.38
N ARG A 265 -6.51 9.28 -13.22
CA ARG A 265 -7.55 10.10 -13.85
C ARG A 265 -7.37 10.15 -15.35
N LEU A 266 -8.45 10.45 -16.06
CA LEU A 266 -8.34 10.83 -17.46
C LEU A 266 -7.59 12.16 -17.55
N LEU A 267 -6.72 12.30 -18.55
CA LEU A 267 -5.96 13.51 -18.81
C LEU A 267 -6.61 14.31 -19.95
N THR A 268 -6.51 15.63 -19.85
CA THR A 268 -6.79 16.55 -20.98
C THR A 268 -5.81 16.35 -22.12
N LYS A 269 -6.12 16.84 -23.32
CA LYS A 269 -5.18 16.79 -24.46
C LYS A 269 -3.89 17.55 -24.15
N ALA A 270 -3.98 18.68 -23.44
CA ALA A 270 -2.81 19.44 -22.98
C ALA A 270 -1.91 18.64 -22.03
N GLU A 271 -2.48 17.95 -21.04
CA GLU A 271 -1.72 17.12 -20.10
C GLU A 271 -1.07 15.91 -20.78
N LEU A 272 -1.77 15.26 -21.71
CA LEU A 272 -1.20 14.17 -22.53
C LEU A 272 -0.02 14.66 -23.38
N ALA A 273 -0.15 15.83 -24.02
CA ALA A 273 0.90 16.43 -24.82
C ALA A 273 2.11 16.89 -23.98
N SER A 274 1.94 17.13 -22.67
CA SER A 274 3.01 17.58 -21.77
C SER A 274 4.09 16.53 -21.48
N GLY A 275 3.77 15.24 -21.60
CA GLY A 275 4.65 14.13 -21.19
C GLY A 275 4.92 14.03 -19.68
N ARG A 276 4.28 14.85 -18.84
CA ARG A 276 4.54 14.93 -17.38
C ARG A 276 3.88 13.84 -16.55
N PHE A 277 2.92 13.13 -17.12
CA PHE A 277 2.21 12.02 -16.47
C PHE A 277 2.67 10.71 -17.09
N TYR A 278 2.93 9.70 -16.26
CA TYR A 278 2.97 8.34 -16.78
C TYR A 278 1.56 7.93 -17.19
N SER A 279 1.38 7.52 -18.45
CA SER A 279 0.10 7.08 -19.00
C SER A 279 0.14 5.64 -19.50
N ALA A 280 -0.99 4.94 -19.38
CA ALA A 280 -1.17 3.58 -19.86
C ALA A 280 -2.62 3.36 -20.34
N PRO A 281 -2.87 2.33 -21.17
CA PRO A 281 -4.21 1.80 -21.38
C PRO A 281 -4.77 1.26 -20.07
N VAL A 282 -6.04 1.54 -19.80
CA VAL A 282 -6.74 1.11 -18.58
C VAL A 282 -8.08 0.47 -18.93
N ARG A 283 -8.55 -0.45 -18.08
CA ARG A 283 -9.93 -0.90 -18.02
C ARG A 283 -10.63 -0.19 -16.89
N PHE A 284 -11.84 0.32 -17.10
CA PHE A 284 -12.69 0.86 -16.03
C PHE A 284 -14.17 0.53 -16.27
N TYR A 285 -14.98 0.66 -15.22
CA TYR A 285 -16.35 0.15 -15.21
C TYR A 285 -17.41 1.26 -15.12
N GLU A 286 -18.54 1.04 -15.80
CA GLU A 286 -19.67 1.95 -15.90
C GLU A 286 -21.01 1.20 -15.84
N LYS A 287 -22.10 1.92 -15.59
CA LYS A 287 -23.47 1.39 -15.72
C LYS A 287 -24.13 1.93 -16.99
N LYS A 288 -24.43 1.05 -17.96
CA LYS A 288 -25.28 1.39 -19.13
C LYS A 288 -26.57 0.58 -19.10
N ALA A 289 -27.72 1.26 -19.23
CA ALA A 289 -29.06 0.66 -19.15
C ALA A 289 -29.25 -0.29 -17.94
N GLY A 290 -28.75 0.11 -16.78
CA GLY A 290 -28.84 -0.67 -15.53
C GLY A 290 -27.92 -1.89 -15.44
N LYS A 291 -27.00 -2.10 -16.39
CA LYS A 291 -26.02 -3.20 -16.39
C LYS A 291 -24.60 -2.66 -16.28
N ILE A 292 -23.77 -3.33 -15.49
CA ILE A 292 -22.33 -3.08 -15.42
C ILE A 292 -21.70 -3.46 -16.78
N CYS A 293 -20.84 -2.60 -17.29
CA CYS A 293 -20.04 -2.81 -18.49
C CYS A 293 -18.64 -2.22 -18.29
N TYR A 294 -17.67 -2.58 -19.14
CA TYR A 294 -16.31 -2.03 -19.11
C TYR A 294 -16.01 -1.14 -20.33
N ASN A 295 -15.15 -0.14 -20.16
CA ASN A 295 -14.44 0.53 -21.25
C ASN A 295 -12.94 0.22 -21.12
N ASP A 296 -12.27 0.00 -22.25
CA ASP A 296 -10.82 -0.07 -22.34
C ASP A 296 -10.34 1.17 -23.09
N GLU A 297 -9.60 2.06 -22.43
CA GLU A 297 -9.24 3.38 -22.96
C GLU A 297 -7.78 3.74 -22.68
N ALA A 298 -7.18 4.50 -23.59
CA ALA A 298 -5.93 5.21 -23.37
C ALA A 298 -6.22 6.62 -22.79
N GLY A 299 -5.17 7.41 -22.57
CA GLY A 299 -5.31 8.81 -22.13
C GLY A 299 -5.47 8.99 -20.62
N TRP A 300 -5.34 7.93 -19.84
CA TRP A 300 -5.34 7.99 -18.37
C TRP A 300 -3.92 8.15 -17.84
N GLY A 301 -3.76 9.00 -16.82
CA GLY A 301 -2.50 9.27 -16.14
C GLY A 301 -2.52 8.80 -14.70
N MET A 302 -1.40 8.21 -14.25
CA MET A 302 -1.21 7.85 -12.85
C MET A 302 -0.99 9.13 -12.02
N VAL A 303 -1.90 9.44 -11.10
CA VAL A 303 -1.79 10.60 -10.20
C VAL A 303 -1.14 10.26 -8.87
N ALA A 304 -1.16 9.00 -8.45
CA ALA A 304 -0.46 8.54 -7.25
C ALA A 304 -0.19 7.03 -7.23
N LEU A 305 0.78 6.65 -6.40
CA LEU A 305 1.20 5.27 -6.16
C LEU A 305 1.59 5.09 -4.69
N HIS A 306 0.91 4.19 -4.00
CA HIS A 306 1.31 3.64 -2.71
C HIS A 306 2.13 2.37 -2.95
N ILE A 307 3.25 2.24 -2.24
CA ILE A 307 4.09 1.04 -2.21
C ILE A 307 4.15 0.57 -0.76
N VAL A 308 3.74 -0.66 -0.52
CA VAL A 308 3.67 -1.27 0.81
C VAL A 308 4.49 -2.55 0.78
N GLN A 309 5.62 -2.59 1.49
CA GLN A 309 6.56 -3.71 1.46
C GLN A 309 6.85 -4.26 2.84
N ARG A 310 6.78 -5.58 2.98
CA ARG A 310 7.35 -6.30 4.12
C ARG A 310 8.80 -6.64 3.83
N SER A 311 9.68 -6.29 4.76
CA SER A 311 11.13 -6.46 4.66
C SER A 311 11.64 -7.33 5.80
N PRO A 312 12.83 -7.94 5.69
CA PRO A 312 13.45 -8.72 6.77
C PRO A 312 13.55 -7.96 8.11
N SER A 313 13.80 -6.65 8.08
CA SER A 313 13.87 -5.80 9.27
C SER A 313 12.51 -5.26 9.78
N THR A 314 11.42 -5.52 9.05
CA THR A 314 10.04 -5.26 9.47
C THR A 314 9.25 -6.56 9.63
N PRO A 315 9.69 -7.52 10.48
CA PRO A 315 9.16 -8.88 10.46
C PRO A 315 7.75 -9.05 11.05
N HIS A 316 7.03 -7.97 11.40
CA HIS A 316 5.62 -8.03 11.88
C HIS A 316 4.79 -6.81 11.40
N TYR A 317 5.28 -6.08 10.39
CA TYR A 317 4.63 -4.88 9.83
C TYR A 317 5.22 -4.56 8.45
N PHE A 318 4.59 -3.62 7.75
CA PHE A 318 5.03 -3.19 6.42
C PHE A 318 5.63 -1.78 6.48
N THR A 319 6.58 -1.48 5.60
CA THR A 319 6.95 -0.10 5.29
C THR A 319 5.98 0.45 4.24
N PHE A 320 5.36 1.60 4.52
CA PHE A 320 4.42 2.27 3.63
C PHE A 320 5.08 3.51 3.03
N ALA A 321 5.15 3.62 1.72
CA ALA A 321 5.60 4.81 0.99
C ALA A 321 4.50 5.31 0.06
N THR A 322 4.29 6.63 0.01
CA THR A 322 3.24 7.23 -0.84
C THR A 322 3.81 8.31 -1.75
N PHE A 323 3.56 8.14 -3.06
CA PHE A 323 4.03 8.99 -4.13
C PHE A 323 2.85 9.65 -4.85
N GLU A 324 3.07 10.86 -5.33
CA GLU A 324 2.09 11.64 -6.08
C GLU A 324 2.72 12.31 -7.29
N GLN A 325 1.91 12.61 -8.30
CA GLN A 325 2.28 13.42 -9.44
C GLN A 325 2.24 14.92 -9.04
N ALA A 326 3.21 15.69 -9.55
CA ALA A 326 3.50 17.04 -9.09
C ALA A 326 2.37 18.07 -9.33
N ASP A 327 1.57 17.86 -10.36
CA ASP A 327 0.53 18.75 -10.89
C ASP A 327 -0.87 18.39 -10.36
N ASN A 328 -0.96 17.54 -9.33
CA ASN A 328 -2.25 17.10 -8.75
C ASN A 328 -3.10 18.25 -8.19
N ILE A 329 -2.56 19.10 -7.29
CA ILE A 329 -3.29 20.30 -6.84
C ILE A 329 -2.79 21.52 -7.60
N THR A 330 -3.76 22.18 -8.22
CA THR A 330 -3.68 23.53 -8.76
C THR A 330 -4.48 24.51 -7.89
N ASN A 331 -4.17 25.79 -8.00
CA ASN A 331 -5.05 26.85 -7.50
C ASN A 331 -6.24 27.06 -8.47
N VAL A 332 -7.18 27.94 -8.10
CA VAL A 332 -8.38 28.27 -8.91
C VAL A 332 -8.09 28.83 -10.31
N PHE A 333 -6.83 29.10 -10.65
CA PHE A 333 -6.35 29.54 -11.96
C PHE A 333 -5.55 28.44 -12.72
N GLY A 334 -5.57 27.19 -12.24
CA GLY A 334 -4.86 26.07 -12.87
C GLY A 334 -3.35 26.01 -12.62
N ASN A 335 -2.78 26.85 -11.74
CA ASN A 335 -1.34 26.83 -11.46
C ASN A 335 -1.01 25.85 -10.34
N PRO A 336 0.00 24.98 -10.46
CA PRO A 336 0.45 24.10 -9.37
C PRO A 336 0.79 24.89 -8.10
N ILE A 337 0.37 24.38 -6.94
CA ILE A 337 0.64 25.03 -5.63
C ILE A 337 1.87 24.48 -4.91
N GLU A 338 2.31 23.28 -5.28
CA GLU A 338 3.50 22.61 -4.76
C GLU A 338 4.54 22.51 -5.88
N SER A 339 5.82 22.68 -5.55
CA SER A 339 6.89 22.38 -6.52
C SER A 339 7.01 20.88 -6.80
N THR A 340 7.75 20.52 -7.86
CA THR A 340 7.95 19.12 -8.26
C THR A 340 8.63 18.26 -7.19
N VAL A 341 9.37 18.87 -6.26
CA VAL A 341 10.01 18.18 -5.11
C VAL A 341 9.19 18.25 -3.82
N GLY A 342 8.05 18.96 -3.82
CA GLY A 342 7.19 19.14 -2.63
C GLY A 342 7.48 20.40 -1.80
N GLY A 343 8.45 21.22 -2.19
CA GLY A 343 8.77 22.48 -1.52
C GLY A 343 7.74 23.57 -1.85
N ALA A 344 6.66 23.60 -1.07
CA ALA A 344 5.77 24.75 -0.84
C ALA A 344 5.00 24.52 0.47
N THR A 345 4.66 25.59 1.19
CA THR A 345 3.81 25.48 2.39
C THR A 345 2.35 25.78 2.05
N PRO A 346 1.39 24.99 2.57
CA PRO A 346 -0.03 25.35 2.54
C PRO A 346 -0.26 26.77 3.05
N ASN A 347 -1.07 27.56 2.32
CA ASN A 347 -1.53 28.85 2.80
C ASN A 347 -3.06 28.89 2.79
N GLY A 348 -3.66 29.28 3.92
CA GLY A 348 -5.09 29.16 4.17
C GLY A 348 -5.56 27.74 4.51
N SER A 349 -6.88 27.53 4.50
CA SER A 349 -7.47 26.23 4.84
C SER A 349 -7.12 25.16 3.80
N PRO A 350 -6.78 23.91 4.20
CA PRO A 350 -6.56 22.80 3.27
C PRO A 350 -7.76 22.49 2.38
N THR A 351 -8.98 22.80 2.82
CA THR A 351 -10.22 22.48 2.10
C THR A 351 -11.20 23.66 2.06
N THR A 352 -12.07 23.68 1.05
CA THR A 352 -13.26 24.54 1.01
C THR A 352 -14.50 23.65 0.95
N PRO A 353 -15.35 23.58 2.00
CA PRO A 353 -15.28 24.32 3.26
C PRO A 353 -14.16 23.82 4.18
N GLU A 354 -13.89 24.58 5.25
CA GLU A 354 -12.96 24.15 6.31
C GLU A 354 -13.56 22.94 7.04
N ILE A 355 -12.83 21.81 7.12
CA ILE A 355 -13.28 20.59 7.81
C ILE A 355 -12.51 20.40 9.12
N SER A 356 -13.26 20.34 10.22
CA SER A 356 -12.78 20.11 11.59
C SER A 356 -13.34 18.80 12.16
N HIS A 357 -12.69 18.27 13.19
CA HIS A 357 -13.08 17.04 13.88
C HIS A 357 -12.91 17.18 15.39
N THR A 358 -13.77 16.50 16.15
CA THR A 358 -13.72 16.36 17.60
C THR A 358 -13.77 14.88 17.95
N ASP A 359 -12.87 14.41 18.81
CA ASP A 359 -12.81 13.03 19.31
C ASP A 359 -13.24 12.94 20.80
N TYR A 360 -13.25 11.73 21.34
CA TYR A 360 -13.56 11.37 22.73
C TYR A 360 -12.76 12.23 23.75
N PRO A 361 -13.32 12.60 24.93
CA PRO A 361 -14.59 12.19 25.55
C PRO A 361 -15.86 12.85 25.01
N ASN A 362 -15.74 13.70 23.98
CA ASN A 362 -16.89 14.28 23.31
C ASN A 362 -17.48 13.28 22.30
N PRO A 363 -18.73 13.47 21.84
CA PRO A 363 -19.25 12.72 20.70
C PRO A 363 -18.34 12.90 19.48
N VAL A 364 -17.86 11.78 18.91
CA VAL A 364 -16.95 11.81 17.76
C VAL A 364 -17.70 12.43 16.58
N THR A 365 -17.21 13.58 16.12
CA THR A 365 -17.93 14.44 15.15
C THR A 365 -16.98 15.13 14.17
N THR A 366 -17.34 15.09 12.89
CA THR A 366 -16.60 15.72 11.78
C THR A 366 -17.51 16.72 11.11
N THR A 367 -17.11 17.99 11.07
CA THR A 367 -17.99 19.11 10.71
C THR A 367 -17.38 19.99 9.63
N ALA A 368 -18.25 20.58 8.80
CA ALA A 368 -17.87 21.55 7.78
C ALA A 368 -18.24 22.96 8.22
N LYS A 369 -17.36 23.93 7.98
CA LYS A 369 -17.55 25.34 8.29
C LYS A 369 -17.40 26.18 7.02
N GLY A 370 -18.49 26.84 6.62
CA GLY A 370 -18.59 27.59 5.37
C GLY A 370 -19.40 26.86 4.30
N ALA A 371 -19.49 27.44 3.11
CA ALA A 371 -20.20 26.86 1.98
C ALA A 371 -19.40 25.73 1.31
N PHE A 372 -20.11 24.72 0.78
CA PHE A 372 -19.51 23.73 -0.11
C PHE A 372 -19.07 24.39 -1.43
N CYS A 373 -17.97 23.92 -2.00
CA CYS A 373 -17.45 24.53 -3.21
C CYS A 373 -18.28 24.11 -4.44
N ASN A 374 -18.26 24.97 -5.46
CA ASN A 374 -18.70 24.59 -6.80
C ASN A 374 -17.47 24.53 -7.72
N PRO A 375 -16.95 23.33 -8.04
CA PRO A 375 -15.74 23.10 -8.82
C PRO A 375 -16.00 23.15 -10.34
N SER A 376 -17.12 23.74 -10.79
CA SER A 376 -17.53 23.67 -12.19
C SER A 376 -16.61 24.49 -13.11
N GLY A 377 -15.63 23.82 -13.73
CA GLY A 377 -14.91 24.30 -14.92
C GLY A 377 -13.59 25.02 -14.67
N ASN A 378 -12.93 24.80 -13.51
CA ASN A 378 -11.62 25.39 -13.21
C ASN A 378 -10.48 24.38 -12.96
N GLY A 379 -10.73 23.08 -13.13
CA GLY A 379 -9.71 22.03 -12.92
C GLY A 379 -9.32 21.84 -11.45
N HIS A 380 -10.16 22.26 -10.51
CA HIS A 380 -9.85 22.22 -9.08
C HIS A 380 -10.35 20.92 -8.43
N LEU A 381 -9.41 20.05 -8.03
CA LEU A 381 -9.68 18.81 -7.30
C LEU A 381 -10.73 18.98 -6.20
N PHE A 382 -11.69 18.06 -6.17
CA PHE A 382 -12.71 18.00 -5.11
C PHE A 382 -13.12 16.56 -4.79
N TYR A 383 -13.70 16.40 -3.60
CA TYR A 383 -14.24 15.12 -3.17
C TYR A 383 -15.69 15.23 -2.69
N LYS A 384 -16.41 14.11 -2.77
CA LYS A 384 -17.71 13.90 -2.13
C LYS A 384 -17.57 12.74 -1.17
N ASN A 385 -17.85 12.96 0.11
CA ASN A 385 -17.91 11.86 1.07
C ASN A 385 -19.03 10.88 0.69
N SER A 386 -18.91 9.62 1.06
CA SER A 386 -19.97 8.60 0.93
C SER A 386 -20.51 8.13 2.28
N ALA A 387 -19.73 8.31 3.35
CA ALA A 387 -20.13 7.94 4.70
C ALA A 387 -21.08 8.99 5.35
N PRO A 388 -22.05 8.56 6.18
CA PRO A 388 -23.09 9.42 6.75
C PRO A 388 -22.61 10.23 7.96
N GLY A 389 -21.51 9.84 8.61
CA GLY A 389 -20.90 10.61 9.70
C GLY A 389 -19.97 11.74 9.24
N LEU A 390 -19.81 11.92 7.93
CA LEU A 390 -18.97 12.94 7.34
C LEU A 390 -19.79 14.06 6.70
N PRO A 391 -19.29 15.30 6.62
CA PRO A 391 -20.00 16.40 5.98
C PRO A 391 -20.34 16.12 4.51
N GLN A 392 -21.58 16.41 4.13
CA GLN A 392 -22.12 16.19 2.78
C GLN A 392 -22.71 17.49 2.21
N ALA A 393 -22.53 17.73 0.91
CA ALA A 393 -23.30 18.73 0.20
C ALA A 393 -24.73 18.19 -0.04
N THR A 394 -25.75 19.00 0.27
CA THR A 394 -27.17 18.58 0.29
C THR A 394 -28.02 19.21 -0.83
N ASP A 395 -27.42 20.07 -1.64
CA ASP A 395 -28.06 21.11 -2.45
C ASP A 395 -27.65 21.06 -3.94
N GLY A 396 -26.96 20.01 -4.37
CA GLY A 396 -26.45 19.85 -5.73
C GLY A 396 -25.12 20.55 -6.01
N HIS A 397 -24.53 21.22 -5.00
CA HIS A 397 -23.18 21.78 -5.11
C HIS A 397 -22.11 20.67 -5.16
N GLY A 398 -20.91 21.02 -5.65
CA GLY A 398 -19.97 20.03 -6.17
C GLY A 398 -19.23 19.19 -5.13
N GLY A 399 -18.97 19.71 -3.94
CA GLY A 399 -18.36 18.93 -2.85
C GLY A 399 -17.39 19.74 -2.01
N ILE A 400 -16.34 19.08 -1.53
CA ILE A 400 -15.27 19.69 -0.74
C ILE A 400 -14.03 19.82 -1.63
N CYS A 401 -13.64 21.05 -1.95
CA CYS A 401 -12.47 21.32 -2.79
C CYS A 401 -11.18 21.16 -1.98
N VAL A 402 -10.13 20.65 -2.63
CA VAL A 402 -8.81 20.42 -2.04
C VAL A 402 -7.93 21.63 -2.37
N ASN A 403 -7.85 22.60 -1.46
CA ASN A 403 -7.10 23.84 -1.69
C ASN A 403 -5.59 23.64 -1.52
N ASN A 404 -5.18 22.84 -0.53
CA ASN A 404 -3.80 22.59 -0.16
C ASN A 404 -3.68 21.21 0.52
N ARG A 405 -2.47 20.64 0.56
CA ARG A 405 -2.16 19.53 1.47
C ARG A 405 -2.33 19.97 2.93
N ARG A 406 -2.78 19.07 3.81
CA ARG A 406 -2.96 19.37 5.23
C ARG A 406 -1.67 19.46 6.03
N TYR A 407 -0.72 18.56 5.77
CA TYR A 407 0.57 18.48 6.47
C TYR A 407 1.70 18.65 5.46
N PRO A 408 2.69 19.53 5.69
CA PRO A 408 3.78 19.74 4.73
C PRO A 408 4.65 18.47 4.59
N ILE A 409 5.19 18.28 3.39
CA ILE A 409 6.21 17.26 3.12
C ILE A 409 7.47 17.60 3.94
N PRO A 410 8.02 16.68 4.75
CA PRO A 410 9.21 16.95 5.55
C PRO A 410 10.39 17.42 4.70
N GLN A 411 11.24 18.30 5.24
CA GLN A 411 12.41 18.80 4.50
C GLN A 411 13.33 17.65 4.07
N GLN A 412 13.49 16.62 4.91
CA GLN A 412 14.26 15.41 4.59
C GLN A 412 13.69 14.65 3.38
N ILE A 413 12.36 14.65 3.20
CA ILE A 413 11.70 14.06 2.02
C ILE A 413 11.88 14.97 0.80
N VAL A 414 11.77 16.30 0.95
CA VAL A 414 12.02 17.27 -0.14
C VAL A 414 13.47 17.17 -0.66
N ASP A 415 14.44 17.01 0.24
CA ASP A 415 15.85 16.86 -0.11
C ASP A 415 16.10 15.55 -0.87
N VAL A 416 15.48 14.43 -0.47
CA VAL A 416 15.59 13.15 -1.19
C VAL A 416 14.79 13.16 -2.50
N ASN A 417 13.64 13.86 -2.59
CA ASN A 417 12.95 14.09 -3.86
C ASN A 417 13.85 14.82 -4.86
N LYS A 418 14.58 15.84 -4.38
CA LYS A 418 15.56 16.57 -5.19
C LYS A 418 16.73 15.68 -5.60
N GLU A 419 17.25 14.85 -4.70
CA GLU A 419 18.28 13.84 -5.01
C GLU A 419 17.79 12.90 -6.12
N ALA A 420 16.61 12.29 -5.95
CA ALA A 420 16.04 11.35 -6.90
C ALA A 420 15.82 11.97 -8.28
N GLN A 421 15.21 13.16 -8.36
CA GLN A 421 14.98 13.84 -9.63
C GLN A 421 16.29 14.20 -10.33
N GLN A 422 17.35 14.56 -9.60
CA GLN A 422 18.69 14.77 -10.16
C GLN A 422 19.32 13.47 -10.69
N LYS A 423 19.22 12.36 -9.94
CA LYS A 423 19.73 11.05 -10.36
C LYS A 423 19.02 10.54 -11.62
N ILE A 424 17.70 10.70 -11.68
CA ILE A 424 16.88 10.36 -12.85
C ILE A 424 17.28 11.21 -14.05
N GLN A 425 17.40 12.54 -13.91
CA GLN A 425 17.84 13.42 -15.00
C GLN A 425 19.24 13.06 -15.55
N VAL A 426 20.19 12.72 -14.68
CA VAL A 426 21.53 12.25 -15.10
C VAL A 426 21.45 10.90 -15.82
N TYR A 427 20.63 9.96 -15.33
CA TYR A 427 20.42 8.68 -15.99
C TYR A 427 19.75 8.85 -17.36
N ASP A 428 18.72 9.67 -17.46
CA ASP A 428 17.96 9.92 -18.69
C ASP A 428 18.87 10.53 -19.77
N GLN A 429 19.72 11.50 -19.40
CA GLN A 429 20.74 12.05 -20.29
C GLN A 429 21.75 11.00 -20.76
N ALA A 430 22.25 10.15 -19.85
CA ALA A 430 23.21 9.09 -20.18
C ALA A 430 22.62 7.99 -21.09
N ASN A 431 21.30 7.80 -21.07
CA ASN A 431 20.59 6.76 -21.82
C ASN A 431 19.75 7.31 -23.00
N ASN A 432 19.84 8.61 -23.30
CA ASN A 432 19.08 9.30 -24.36
C ASN A 432 17.55 9.22 -24.20
N VAL A 433 17.05 9.24 -22.96
CA VAL A 433 15.62 9.24 -22.64
C VAL A 433 15.12 10.68 -22.59
N THR A 434 14.25 11.07 -23.53
CA THR A 434 13.85 12.49 -23.71
C THR A 434 12.52 12.86 -23.06
N ASN A 435 11.62 11.89 -22.83
CA ASN A 435 10.25 12.10 -22.36
C ASN A 435 9.94 11.25 -21.11
N SER A 436 10.88 11.21 -20.17
CA SER A 436 10.72 10.52 -18.87
C SER A 436 9.67 11.25 -18.01
N PRO A 437 8.58 10.59 -17.57
CA PRO A 437 7.58 11.23 -16.70
C PRO A 437 8.02 11.27 -15.24
N TRP A 438 9.03 10.47 -14.86
CA TRP A 438 9.43 10.23 -13.48
C TRP A 438 9.98 11.45 -12.71
N PRO A 439 10.63 12.45 -13.35
CA PRO A 439 10.97 13.71 -12.69
C PRO A 439 9.78 14.55 -12.19
N TYR A 440 8.55 14.17 -12.55
CA TYR A 440 7.31 14.85 -12.13
C TYR A 440 6.52 14.07 -11.07
N TYR A 441 7.12 13.05 -10.47
CA TYR A 441 6.61 12.39 -9.27
C TYR A 441 7.45 12.77 -8.04
N LYS A 442 6.81 12.73 -6.87
CA LYS A 442 7.43 13.03 -5.58
C LYS A 442 6.93 12.09 -4.49
N LEU A 443 7.84 11.70 -3.61
CA LEU A 443 7.52 11.05 -2.35
C LEU A 443 6.91 12.11 -1.41
N ILE A 444 5.82 11.75 -0.73
CA ILE A 444 5.18 12.61 0.27
C ILE A 444 5.72 12.29 1.66
N ASN A 445 5.73 11.00 2.01
CA ASN A 445 6.35 10.50 3.23
C ASN A 445 6.50 8.97 3.22
N VAL A 446 7.24 8.44 4.20
CA VAL A 446 7.41 6.99 4.45
C VAL A 446 7.12 6.68 5.92
N GLN A 447 6.24 5.73 6.18
CA GLN A 447 6.05 5.12 7.50
C GLN A 447 6.83 3.79 7.54
N PHE A 448 8.02 3.83 8.15
CA PHE A 448 8.95 2.71 8.27
C PHE A 448 9.14 2.23 9.72
N GLN A 449 8.51 2.90 10.69
CA GLN A 449 8.50 2.50 12.10
C GLN A 449 7.10 2.76 12.67
N PRO A 450 6.52 1.86 13.46
CA PRO A 450 5.34 2.16 14.26
C PRO A 450 5.71 3.08 15.42
N PHE A 451 4.79 3.99 15.77
CA PHE A 451 4.82 4.81 16.98
C PHE A 451 3.42 5.30 17.33
N SER A 452 3.21 5.71 18.58
CA SER A 452 1.90 6.21 19.02
C SER A 452 1.75 7.70 18.75
N ALA A 453 0.51 8.22 18.68
CA ALA A 453 0.25 9.67 18.62
C ALA A 453 0.97 10.46 19.73
N ALA A 454 1.13 9.86 20.92
CA ALA A 454 1.86 10.44 22.05
C ALA A 454 3.39 10.55 21.85
N ASP A 455 3.96 9.82 20.89
CA ASP A 455 5.39 9.85 20.55
C ASP A 455 5.72 10.92 19.48
N ILE A 456 4.71 11.63 18.96
CA ILE A 456 4.90 12.70 17.96
C ILE A 456 5.78 13.81 18.54
N ASN A 457 6.82 14.16 17.80
CA ASN A 457 7.76 15.20 18.16
C ASN A 457 8.32 15.82 16.89
N ASP A 458 7.85 17.01 16.53
CA ASP A 458 8.27 17.71 15.30
C ASP A 458 9.74 18.21 15.34
N SER A 459 10.45 18.07 16.48
CA SER A 459 11.91 18.24 16.55
C SER A 459 12.69 16.96 16.25
N ASN A 460 12.03 15.80 16.14
CA ASN A 460 12.63 14.52 15.78
C ASN A 460 12.19 14.13 14.35
N PRO A 461 13.10 14.11 13.36
CA PRO A 461 12.79 13.75 11.97
C PRO A 461 12.10 12.39 11.77
N ASN A 462 12.25 11.44 12.70
CA ASN A 462 11.62 10.12 12.62
C ASN A 462 10.23 10.05 13.29
N ARG A 463 9.76 11.14 13.92
CA ARG A 463 8.52 11.21 14.71
C ARG A 463 7.68 12.45 14.39
N LEU A 464 7.83 12.99 13.18
CA LEU A 464 7.09 14.17 12.71
C LEU A 464 5.58 13.88 12.59
N THR A 465 4.76 14.90 12.83
CA THR A 465 3.30 14.83 12.61
C THR A 465 2.95 14.41 11.18
N SER A 466 3.66 14.95 10.18
CA SER A 466 3.45 14.59 8.76
C SER A 466 3.87 13.15 8.44
N THR A 467 4.77 12.54 9.22
CA THR A 467 5.14 11.12 9.09
C THR A 467 4.11 10.23 9.79
N TYR A 468 3.62 10.63 10.97
CA TYR A 468 2.54 9.94 11.66
C TYR A 468 1.24 9.91 10.82
N ARG A 469 0.95 10.99 10.07
CA ARG A 469 -0.28 11.10 9.27
C ARG A 469 -0.16 10.62 7.82
N GLN A 470 1.03 10.70 7.21
CA GLN A 470 1.31 10.32 5.82
C GLN A 470 0.35 10.91 4.74
N ALA A 471 -0.36 12.00 5.06
CA ALA A 471 -1.51 12.49 4.30
C ALA A 471 -1.27 12.69 2.78
N ASN A 472 -1.87 11.80 1.98
CA ASN A 472 -1.94 11.89 0.52
C ASN A 472 -3.19 12.66 0.07
N ILE A 473 -3.04 13.56 -0.91
CA ILE A 473 -4.12 14.44 -1.38
C ILE A 473 -5.08 13.83 -2.42
N VAL A 474 -4.73 12.69 -3.02
CA VAL A 474 -5.51 12.04 -4.10
C VAL A 474 -5.85 10.57 -3.87
N VAL A 475 -5.22 9.89 -2.91
CA VAL A 475 -5.50 8.49 -2.49
C VAL A 475 -6.14 8.40 -1.11
N GLU A 476 -5.99 9.44 -0.28
CA GLU A 476 -6.43 9.47 1.13
C GLU A 476 -7.06 10.83 1.49
N THR A 477 -7.96 11.32 0.65
CA THR A 477 -8.21 12.76 0.50
C THR A 477 -9.15 13.38 1.53
N ASN A 478 -10.14 12.65 2.06
CA ASN A 478 -11.06 13.24 3.04
C ASN A 478 -10.38 13.48 4.40
N TYR A 479 -11.10 14.12 5.35
CA TYR A 479 -10.56 14.36 6.68
C TYR A 479 -10.10 13.07 7.35
N THR A 480 -10.96 12.04 7.38
CA THR A 480 -10.72 10.76 8.04
C THR A 480 -9.42 10.12 7.57
N LEU A 481 -9.17 10.11 6.27
CA LEU A 481 -7.99 9.50 5.66
C LEU A 481 -6.74 10.36 5.86
N GLN A 482 -6.77 11.67 5.54
CA GLN A 482 -5.63 12.57 5.77
C GLN A 482 -5.22 12.71 7.25
N ASN A 483 -6.11 12.35 8.18
CA ASN A 483 -5.89 12.49 9.63
C ASN A 483 -6.06 11.15 10.36
N PHE A 484 -5.92 10.02 9.66
CA PHE A 484 -6.23 8.72 10.24
C PHE A 484 -5.45 8.49 11.54
N SER A 485 -6.16 7.98 12.54
CA SER A 485 -5.70 7.74 13.91
C SER A 485 -6.54 6.63 14.54
N GLY A 486 -5.90 5.62 15.12
CA GLY A 486 -6.60 4.53 15.81
C GLY A 486 -7.48 3.70 14.86
N ARG A 487 -8.80 3.92 14.90
CA ARG A 487 -9.79 3.15 14.13
C ARG A 487 -10.84 4.02 13.46
N LEU A 488 -11.56 3.43 12.51
CA LEU A 488 -12.82 4.00 12.05
C LEU A 488 -13.91 3.82 13.11
N THR A 489 -14.80 4.79 13.22
CA THR A 489 -15.98 4.71 14.09
C THR A 489 -17.05 3.83 13.45
N ASN A 490 -17.50 2.82 14.19
CA ASN A 490 -18.69 2.03 13.90
C ASN A 490 -19.90 2.53 14.72
N ASP A 491 -21.04 1.87 14.54
CA ASP A 491 -22.35 2.22 15.14
C ASP A 491 -22.32 2.33 16.69
N ASP A 492 -21.29 1.79 17.37
CA ASP A 492 -21.12 1.84 18.84
C ASP A 492 -20.51 3.16 19.37
N LEU A 493 -19.89 3.98 18.51
CA LEU A 493 -19.18 5.22 18.92
C LEU A 493 -19.73 6.50 18.27
N SER A 494 -20.11 6.44 16.99
CA SER A 494 -20.73 7.55 16.27
C SER A 494 -21.33 7.07 14.95
N SER A 495 -21.80 8.00 14.12
CA SER A 495 -22.13 7.71 12.71
C SER A 495 -20.91 7.24 11.92
N ASP A 496 -21.12 6.26 11.03
CA ASP A 496 -20.11 5.62 10.18
C ASP A 496 -19.16 6.61 9.47
N GLY A 497 -17.86 6.26 9.44
CA GLY A 497 -16.86 6.85 8.55
C GLY A 497 -15.94 7.92 9.14
N GLN A 498 -16.00 8.16 10.45
CA GLN A 498 -15.07 9.03 11.18
C GLN A 498 -13.87 8.23 11.72
N THR A 499 -12.83 8.91 12.19
CA THR A 499 -11.67 8.27 12.87
C THR A 499 -11.76 8.52 14.37
N THR A 500 -11.17 7.66 15.20
CA THR A 500 -11.08 7.86 16.66
C THR A 500 -9.87 7.13 17.24
N ASP A 501 -9.20 7.76 18.20
CA ASP A 501 -8.12 7.15 18.97
C ASP A 501 -8.62 6.28 20.14
N PHE A 502 -9.93 6.01 20.25
CA PHE A 502 -10.54 5.41 21.44
C PHE A 502 -11.49 4.23 21.16
N THR A 503 -11.70 3.41 22.19
CA THR A 503 -12.69 2.32 22.24
C THR A 503 -14.08 2.85 22.58
N ALA A 504 -15.11 2.00 22.45
CA ALA A 504 -16.47 2.30 22.90
C ALA A 504 -16.57 2.67 24.41
N THR A 505 -15.60 2.27 25.24
CA THR A 505 -15.55 2.60 26.67
C THR A 505 -14.68 3.82 26.99
N GLY A 506 -14.12 4.50 25.97
CA GLY A 506 -13.28 5.68 26.15
C GLY A 506 -11.83 5.40 26.51
N THR A 507 -11.38 4.15 26.43
CA THR A 507 -9.95 3.81 26.59
C THR A 507 -9.20 4.04 25.27
N PRO A 508 -7.90 4.39 25.27
CA PRO A 508 -7.12 4.46 24.05
C PRO A 508 -7.19 3.15 23.25
N PHE A 509 -7.36 3.26 21.92
CA PHE A 509 -7.35 2.15 20.99
C PHE A 509 -5.96 1.98 20.37
N THR A 510 -5.54 0.74 20.19
CA THR A 510 -4.28 0.39 19.54
C THR A 510 -4.56 -0.49 18.34
N ASN A 511 -4.00 -0.09 17.21
CA ASN A 511 -4.28 -0.60 15.88
C ASN A 511 -3.06 -1.22 15.22
N VAL A 512 -1.86 -1.08 15.79
CA VAL A 512 -0.67 -1.79 15.30
C VAL A 512 -0.03 -2.57 16.44
N LEU A 513 0.17 -3.86 16.21
CA LEU A 513 0.60 -4.84 17.21
C LEU A 513 1.87 -5.55 16.71
N ILE A 514 2.99 -5.33 17.40
CA ILE A 514 4.28 -5.94 17.04
C ILE A 514 4.62 -7.01 18.07
N ALA A 515 4.79 -8.26 17.65
CA ALA A 515 5.18 -9.32 18.58
C ALA A 515 6.55 -9.02 19.22
N ASN A 516 6.63 -9.10 20.54
CA ASN A 516 7.86 -8.92 21.31
C ASN A 516 8.28 -10.27 21.92
N SER A 517 9.05 -11.05 21.16
CA SER A 517 9.46 -12.42 21.53
C SER A 517 10.23 -12.47 22.86
N ALA A 518 10.98 -11.41 23.20
CA ALA A 518 11.71 -11.32 24.47
C ALA A 518 10.80 -11.15 25.69
N LYS A 519 9.58 -10.64 25.51
CA LYS A 519 8.58 -10.45 26.58
C LYS A 519 7.37 -11.37 26.46
N MET A 520 7.21 -12.10 25.36
CA MET A 520 6.05 -12.94 25.02
C MET A 520 4.71 -12.18 25.08
N GLN A 521 4.71 -10.92 24.67
CA GLN A 521 3.56 -10.00 24.60
C GLN A 521 3.62 -9.19 23.30
N PHE A 522 2.58 -8.44 22.97
CA PHE A 522 2.67 -7.44 21.90
C PHE A 522 3.26 -6.12 22.43
N ALA A 523 3.91 -5.38 21.55
CA ALA A 523 4.08 -3.94 21.66
C ALA A 523 2.93 -3.28 20.91
N HIS A 524 2.19 -2.42 21.61
CA HIS A 524 0.93 -1.84 21.16
C HIS A 524 1.14 -0.38 20.74
N TYR A 525 0.62 0.00 19.58
CA TYR A 525 0.73 1.36 19.06
C TYR A 525 -0.64 1.88 18.61
N ASN A 526 -0.93 3.13 18.97
CA ASN A 526 -1.98 3.93 18.35
C ASN A 526 -1.33 4.65 17.16
N MET A 527 -1.34 4.02 15.98
CA MET A 527 -0.65 4.49 14.78
C MET A 527 -1.59 5.25 13.84
N GLY A 528 -1.06 6.23 13.10
CA GLY A 528 -1.81 7.03 12.13
C GLY A 528 -1.46 6.72 10.68
N GLY A 529 -2.13 7.40 9.75
CA GLY A 529 -1.88 7.30 8.30
C GLY A 529 -2.06 5.88 7.76
N CYS A 530 -1.34 5.54 6.68
CA CYS A 530 -1.47 4.27 5.97
C CYS A 530 -1.22 3.05 6.88
N MET A 531 -0.12 3.04 7.63
CA MET A 531 0.23 1.97 8.58
C MET A 531 -0.83 1.83 9.68
N GLY A 532 -1.36 2.94 10.16
CA GLY A 532 -2.45 2.93 11.13
C GLY A 532 -3.75 2.35 10.57
N CYS A 533 -4.15 2.79 9.38
CA CYS A 533 -5.37 2.33 8.74
C CYS A 533 -5.28 0.82 8.45
N HIS A 534 -4.23 0.38 7.78
CA HIS A 534 -3.95 -1.04 7.52
C HIS A 534 -3.74 -1.86 8.80
N GLY A 535 -3.27 -1.24 9.89
CA GLY A 535 -3.21 -1.89 11.21
C GLY A 535 -4.58 -2.43 11.67
N ASN A 536 -5.69 -1.80 11.29
CA ASN A 536 -7.02 -2.35 11.60
C ASN A 536 -7.27 -3.69 10.89
N ALA A 537 -6.73 -3.91 9.69
CA ALA A 537 -6.74 -5.24 9.05
C ALA A 537 -5.80 -6.23 9.76
N GLN A 538 -4.70 -5.76 10.36
CA GLN A 538 -3.84 -6.59 11.22
C GLN A 538 -4.62 -7.05 12.47
N VAL A 539 -5.24 -6.13 13.23
CA VAL A 539 -6.13 -6.45 14.38
C VAL A 539 -7.32 -7.31 13.95
N GLY A 540 -7.80 -7.12 12.72
CA GLY A 540 -8.79 -7.97 12.04
C GLY A 540 -8.32 -9.40 11.74
N GLY A 541 -7.03 -9.70 11.88
CA GLY A 541 -6.41 -11.04 11.70
C GLY A 541 -5.77 -11.30 10.34
N THR A 542 -5.52 -10.26 9.52
CA THR A 542 -5.14 -10.39 8.10
C THR A 542 -3.84 -9.67 7.71
N ASP A 543 -2.93 -9.48 8.67
CA ASP A 543 -1.58 -8.96 8.49
C ASP A 543 -1.47 -7.74 7.54
N PHE A 544 -2.14 -6.65 7.93
CA PHE A 544 -2.20 -5.39 7.18
C PHE A 544 -2.86 -5.45 5.79
N SER A 545 -3.42 -6.57 5.33
CA SER A 545 -4.04 -6.67 4.00
C SER A 545 -5.57 -6.60 4.01
N PHE A 546 -6.11 -5.44 3.64
CA PHE A 546 -7.54 -5.30 3.33
C PHE A 546 -7.98 -6.16 2.13
N MET A 547 -7.12 -6.37 1.13
CA MET A 547 -7.45 -7.25 -0.02
C MET A 547 -7.73 -8.69 0.44
N LEU A 548 -6.99 -9.19 1.44
CA LEU A 548 -7.24 -10.50 2.04
C LEU A 548 -8.46 -10.47 2.98
N PHE A 549 -8.62 -9.41 3.78
CA PHE A 549 -9.79 -9.25 4.65
C PHE A 549 -11.11 -9.32 3.88
N GLU A 550 -11.20 -8.59 2.77
CA GLU A 550 -12.38 -8.50 1.91
C GLU A 550 -12.58 -9.78 1.07
N GLY A 551 -11.50 -10.37 0.54
CA GLY A 551 -11.54 -11.62 -0.20
C GLY A 551 -12.15 -11.50 -1.60
N PRO A 552 -12.88 -12.54 -2.09
CA PRO A 552 -13.39 -12.64 -3.46
C PRO A 552 -14.11 -11.40 -3.99
N GLU A 553 -13.58 -10.85 -5.09
CA GLU A 553 -14.15 -9.69 -5.76
C GLU A 553 -15.45 -10.07 -6.51
N ILE A 554 -16.57 -9.49 -6.10
CA ILE A 554 -17.90 -9.93 -6.55
C ILE A 554 -18.27 -9.27 -7.88
N GLU A 555 -18.15 -7.94 -7.94
CA GLU A 555 -18.39 -7.09 -9.09
C GLU A 555 -17.63 -5.77 -8.93
N PRO A 556 -17.12 -5.16 -10.00
CA PRO A 556 -16.32 -3.94 -9.89
C PRO A 556 -17.20 -2.74 -9.54
N GLU A 557 -16.64 -1.76 -8.83
CA GLU A 557 -17.36 -0.53 -8.51
C GLU A 557 -17.73 0.24 -9.79
N THR A 558 -18.94 0.80 -9.78
CA THR A 558 -19.45 1.63 -10.88
C THR A 558 -20.00 2.97 -10.37
N PRO A 559 -19.88 4.07 -11.13
CA PRO A 559 -20.43 5.37 -10.75
C PRO A 559 -21.94 5.30 -10.47
N ASP A 560 -22.29 5.45 -9.20
CA ASP A 560 -23.66 5.48 -8.70
C ASP A 560 -23.65 6.18 -7.35
N PHE A 561 -24.10 7.44 -7.34
CA PHE A 561 -24.10 8.31 -6.17
C PHE A 561 -25.51 8.45 -5.56
N SER A 562 -26.43 7.56 -5.93
CA SER A 562 -27.75 7.51 -5.32
C SER A 562 -27.64 7.13 -3.84
N GLN A 563 -28.52 7.68 -2.99
CA GLN A 563 -28.51 7.36 -1.55
C GLN A 563 -28.60 5.84 -1.27
N ALA A 564 -29.28 5.09 -2.14
CA ALA A 564 -29.35 3.63 -2.06
C ALA A 564 -28.01 2.94 -2.38
N ALA A 565 -27.29 3.37 -3.41
CA ALA A 565 -25.96 2.82 -3.74
C ALA A 565 -24.91 3.20 -2.68
N LEU A 566 -24.94 4.44 -2.19
CA LEU A 566 -24.12 4.86 -1.05
C LEU A 566 -24.43 4.00 0.19
N ALA A 567 -25.71 3.74 0.48
CA ALA A 567 -26.12 2.90 1.60
C ALA A 567 -25.72 1.42 1.45
N ALA A 568 -25.61 0.90 0.22
CA ALA A 568 -25.11 -0.45 -0.05
C ALA A 568 -23.60 -0.54 0.22
N ARG A 569 -22.80 0.38 -0.34
CA ARG A 569 -21.34 0.46 -0.13
C ARG A 569 -20.94 0.56 1.35
N ARG A 570 -21.76 1.17 2.22
CA ARG A 570 -21.51 1.21 3.67
C ARG A 570 -21.32 -0.17 4.32
N LYS A 571 -21.83 -1.25 3.71
CA LYS A 571 -21.70 -2.62 4.23
C LYS A 571 -20.44 -3.33 3.75
N GLU A 572 -19.81 -2.81 2.71
CA GLU A 572 -18.67 -3.42 2.00
C GLU A 572 -17.35 -3.14 2.73
N TYR A 573 -17.26 -1.98 3.37
CA TYR A 573 -16.05 -1.48 4.05
C TYR A 573 -16.26 -1.26 5.57
N LYS A 574 -17.08 -2.09 6.24
CA LYS A 574 -17.13 -2.11 7.72
C LYS A 574 -16.01 -3.00 8.25
N PHE A 575 -15.06 -2.39 8.96
CA PHE A 575 -13.90 -3.04 9.59
C PHE A 575 -14.06 -3.04 11.12
#